data_AF-A0A2M8CAR9-F1
#
_entry.id   AF-A0A2M8CAR9-F1
#
_cell.length_a   1.000
_cell.length_b   1.000
_cell.length_c   1.000
_cell.angle_alpha   90.00
_cell.angle_beta   90.00
_cell.angle_gamma   90.00
#
_symmetry.space_group_name_H-M   'P 1'
#
loop_
_entity.id
_entity.type
_entity.pdbx_description
1 polymer ?
#
loop_
_entity_poly.entity_id
_entity_poly.type
_entity_poly.pdbx_seq_one_letter_code
_entity_poly.pdbx_strand_id
1 'polypeptide(L)' 'MDQPIEFQHKQSAHCENGVVSNLLRYYGINLSEPMVFGIGSGLFFSHMPFLKVGGIPVTSFRPLPGIIFKRTSRRLGIS' A
#
# COMPACT_ATOMS: atom_id res chain seq x y z
N MET A 1 -2.38 25.67 -19.94
CA MET A 1 -3.32 24.60 -20.31
C MET A 1 -2.66 23.28 -19.94
N ASP A 2 -3.26 22.53 -19.02
CA ASP A 2 -2.76 21.19 -18.68
C ASP A 2 -3.00 20.26 -19.86
N GLN A 3 -1.93 19.63 -20.36
CA GLN A 3 -2.09 18.55 -21.32
C GLN A 3 -2.81 17.38 -20.63
N PRO A 4 -3.82 16.76 -21.26
CA PRO A 4 -4.50 15.61 -20.68
C PRO A 4 -3.51 14.45 -20.50
N ILE A 5 -3.40 13.94 -19.27
CA ILE A 5 -2.61 12.75 -18.97
C ILE A 5 -3.34 11.51 -19.50
N GLU A 6 -2.67 10.72 -20.33
CA GLU A 6 -3.20 9.42 -20.76
C GLU A 6 -3.03 8.39 -19.63
N PHE A 7 -3.91 8.46 -18.63
CA PHE A 7 -3.90 7.56 -17.48
C PHE A 7 -4.94 6.45 -17.64
N GLN A 8 -4.48 5.21 -17.79
CA GLN A 8 -5.35 4.03 -17.82
C GLN A 8 -5.60 3.49 -16.41
N HIS A 9 -6.72 3.88 -15.80
CA HIS A 9 -7.12 3.40 -14.48
C HIS A 9 -7.43 1.90 -14.48
N LYS A 10 -6.83 1.15 -13.55
CA LYS A 10 -7.18 -0.23 -13.25
C LYS A 10 -7.86 -0.31 -11.88
N GLN A 11 -9.07 -0.90 -11.85
CA GLN A 11 -9.79 -1.12 -10.59
C GLN A 11 -8.97 -2.02 -9.65
N SER A 12 -9.04 -1.73 -8.35
CA SER A 12 -8.36 -2.47 -7.28
C SER A 12 -9.29 -2.61 -6.07
N ALA A 13 -9.03 -3.60 -5.21
CA ALA A 13 -9.84 -3.86 -4.03
C ALA A 13 -9.40 -3.04 -2.80
N HIS A 14 -8.11 -2.72 -2.71
CA HIS A 14 -7.51 -2.01 -1.58
C HIS A 14 -7.00 -0.64 -2.04
N CYS A 15 -7.47 0.43 -1.39
CA CYS A 15 -7.18 1.80 -1.81
C CYS A 15 -5.68 2.08 -1.97
N GLU A 16 -4.87 1.79 -0.94
CA GLU A 16 -3.42 2.07 -0.99
C GLU A 16 -2.72 1.23 -2.07
N ASN A 17 -2.96 -0.08 -2.10
CA ASN A 17 -2.32 -0.97 -3.07
C ASN A 17 -2.68 -0.61 -4.52
N GLY A 18 -3.95 -0.26 -4.75
CA GLY A 18 -4.45 0.12 -6.07
C GLY A 18 -3.87 1.44 -6.57
N VAL A 19 -3.75 2.44 -5.69
CA VAL A 19 -3.09 3.70 -6.02
C VAL A 19 -1.63 3.44 -6.39
N VAL A 20 -0.89 2.68 -5.59
CA VAL A 20 0.53 2.37 -5.89
C VAL A 20 0.67 1.55 -7.19
N SER A 21 -0.17 0.53 -7.41
CA SER A 21 -0.15 -0.29 -8.62
C SER A 21 -0.42 0.54 -9.87
N ASN A 22 -1.44 1.41 -9.84
CA ASN A 22 -1.77 2.27 -10.97
C ASN A 22 -0.71 3.35 -11.21
N LEU A 23 -0.16 3.95 -10.15
CA LEU A 23 0.89 4.96 -10.25
C LEU A 23 2.16 4.37 -10.88
N LEU A 24 2.61 3.21 -10.39
CA LEU A 24 3.79 2.53 -10.93
C LEU A 24 3.55 2.12 -12.39
N ARG A 25 2.34 1.63 -12.72
CA ARG A 25 1.96 1.29 -14.10
C ARG A 25 2.02 2.49 -15.02
N TYR A 26 1.58 3.67 -14.57
CA TYR A 26 1.66 4.91 -15.34
C TYR A 26 3.12 5.27 -15.69
N TYR A 27 4.07 4.96 -14.82
CA TYR A 27 5.52 5.12 -15.06
C TYR A 27 6.19 3.90 -15.73
N GLY A 28 5.41 2.98 -16.32
CA GLY A 28 5.93 1.81 -17.04
C GLY A 28 6.29 0.60 -16.17
N ILE A 29 6.15 0.69 -14.84
CA ILE A 29 6.42 -0.39 -13.91
C ILE A 29 5.12 -1.19 -13.68
N ASN A 30 4.97 -2.27 -14.44
CA ASN A 30 3.77 -3.11 -14.40
C ASN A 30 3.76 -4.05 -13.19
N LEU A 31 3.25 -3.57 -12.05
CA LEU A 31 2.97 -4.41 -10.88
C LEU A 31 1.48 -4.64 -10.67
N SER A 32 1.11 -5.85 -10.29
CA SER A 32 -0.24 -6.20 -9.86
C SER A 32 -0.48 -5.79 -8.41
N GLU A 33 -1.74 -5.59 -8.03
CA GLU A 33 -2.13 -5.27 -6.66
C GLU A 33 -1.59 -6.28 -5.61
N PRO A 34 -1.61 -7.61 -5.84
CA PRO A 34 -0.99 -8.57 -4.92
C PRO A 34 0.54 -8.43 -4.81
N MET A 35 1.23 -8.06 -5.89
CA MET A 35 2.68 -7.82 -5.84
C MET A 35 3.00 -6.58 -5.01
N VAL A 36 2.26 -5.49 -5.21
CA VAL A 36 2.38 -4.29 -4.36
C VAL A 36 2.10 -4.62 -2.90
N PHE A 37 1.07 -5.42 -2.62
CA PHE A 37 0.76 -5.87 -1.26
C PHE A 37 1.91 -6.68 -0.63
N GLY A 38 2.49 -7.63 -1.38
CA GLY A 38 3.63 -8.43 -0.95
C GLY A 38 4.90 -7.59 -0.73
N ILE A 39 5.30 -6.79 -1.72
CA ILE A 39 6.46 -5.91 -1.67
C ILE A 39 6.30 -4.87 -0.56
N GLY A 40 5.08 -4.36 -0.32
CA GLY A 40 4.79 -3.45 0.78
C GLY A 40 4.75 -4.10 2.17
N SER A 41 4.88 -5.43 2.27
CA SER A 41 4.66 -6.20 3.50
C SER A 41 3.29 -5.91 4.13
N GLY A 42 2.24 -6.06 3.32
CA GLY A 42 0.86 -5.80 3.73
C GLY A 42 0.23 -6.86 4.62
N LEU A 43 0.75 -8.10 4.62
CA LEU A 43 0.45 -9.06 5.66
C LEU A 43 1.08 -8.57 6.98
N PHE A 44 0.23 -8.18 7.92
CA PHE A 44 0.64 -7.62 9.20
C PHE A 44 -0.19 -8.21 10.33
N PHE A 45 0.47 -8.60 11.40
CA PHE A 45 -0.17 -8.99 12.65
C PHE A 45 0.61 -8.37 13.80
N SER A 46 -0.11 -7.73 14.72
CA SER A 46 0.46 -7.21 15.97
C SER A 46 -0.53 -7.43 17.08
N HIS A 47 -0.05 -7.94 18.20
CA HIS A 47 -0.81 -8.14 19.42
C HIS A 47 -0.01 -7.61 20.61
N MET A 48 -0.56 -6.63 21.30
CA MET A 48 0.08 -5.95 22.43
C MET A 48 -0.81 -6.10 23.67
N PRO A 49 -0.53 -7.09 24.55
CA PRO A 49 -1.40 -7.39 25.69
C PRO A 49 -1.37 -6.31 26.79
N PHE A 50 -0.28 -5.54 26.87
CA PHE A 50 -0.08 -4.50 27.88
C PHE A 50 -0.66 -3.14 27.47
N LEU A 51 -0.85 -2.90 26.17
CA LEU A 51 -1.46 -1.68 25.64
C LEU A 51 -2.95 -1.94 25.43
N LYS A 52 -3.79 -1.17 26.12
CA LYS A 52 -5.25 -1.30 26.06
C LYS A 52 -5.86 -0.06 25.44
N VAL A 53 -6.77 -0.24 24.48
CA VAL A 53 -7.62 0.81 23.92
C VAL A 53 -9.06 0.42 24.23
N GLY A 54 -9.80 1.27 24.95
CA GLY A 54 -11.15 0.91 25.42
C GLY A 54 -11.19 -0.29 26.37
N GLY A 55 -10.10 -0.54 27.12
CA GLY A 55 -9.98 -1.68 28.05
C GLY A 55 -9.62 -3.03 27.41
N ILE A 56 -9.57 -3.10 26.08
CA ILE A 56 -9.25 -4.33 25.33
C ILE A 56 -7.79 -4.28 24.85
N PRO A 57 -7.03 -5.39 24.92
CA PRO A 57 -5.71 -5.52 24.33
C PRO A 57 -5.67 -5.12 22.85
N VAL A 58 -4.70 -4.29 22.48
CA VAL A 58 -4.55 -3.84 21.11
C VAL A 58 -4.13 -5.01 20.22
N THR A 59 -4.97 -5.34 19.25
CA THR A 59 -4.68 -6.31 18.19
C THR A 59 -4.94 -5.64 16.84
N SER A 60 -3.97 -5.70 15.93
CA SER A 60 -4.10 -5.15 14.58
C SER A 60 -3.67 -6.16 13.54
N PHE A 61 -4.45 -6.22 12.45
CA PHE A 61 -4.22 -7.05 11.28
C PHE A 61 -3.85 -6.21 10.05
N ARG A 62 -3.59 -4.91 10.24
CA ARG A 62 -3.25 -3.99 9.16
C ARG A 62 -2.09 -3.08 9.53
N PRO A 63 -1.21 -2.76 8.57
CA PRO A 63 -0.21 -1.72 8.77
C PRO A 63 -0.89 -0.34 8.86
N LEU A 64 -0.14 0.65 9.33
CA LEU A 64 -0.58 2.04 9.29
C LEU A 64 -0.69 2.54 7.84
N PRO A 65 -1.57 3.50 7.55
CA PRO A 65 -1.69 4.10 6.23
C PRO A 65 -0.35 4.66 5.73
N GLY A 66 -0.08 4.51 4.43
CA GLY A 66 1.13 5.03 3.78
C GLY A 66 2.37 4.13 3.93
N ILE A 67 2.29 3.08 4.77
CA ILE A 67 3.39 2.14 4.94
C ILE A 67 3.61 1.30 3.67
N ILE A 68 2.56 0.89 2.97
CA ILE A 68 2.68 0.07 1.75
C ILE A 68 3.41 0.87 0.69
N PHE A 69 3.01 2.13 0.44
CA PHE A 69 3.68 2.99 -0.52
C PHE A 69 5.15 3.20 -0.16
N LYS A 70 5.44 3.64 1.06
CA LYS A 70 6.82 3.90 1.52
C LYS A 70 7.71 2.67 1.38
N ARG A 71 7.21 1.50 1.77
CA ARG A 71 7.96 0.25 1.69
C ARG A 71 8.15 -0.21 0.25
N THR A 72 7.12 -0.08 -0.58
CA THR A 72 7.16 -0.46 -2.00
C THR A 72 8.18 0.39 -2.75
N SER A 73 8.10 1.72 -2.65
CA SER A 73 9.04 2.64 -3.30
C SER A 73 10.47 2.36 -2.88
N ARG A 74 10.73 2.27 -1.56
CA ARG A 74 12.07 1.97 -1.03
C ARG A 74 12.64 0.63 -1.53
N ARG A 75 11.82 -0.42 -1.61
CA ARG A 75 12.26 -1.76 -2.05
C ARG A 75 12.48 -1.85 -3.56
N LEU A 76 11.80 -1.00 -4.32
CA LEU A 76 12.00 -0.86 -5.77
C LEU A 76 13.09 0.15 -6.13
N GLY A 77 13.74 0.78 -5.13
CA GLY A 77 14.77 1.80 -5.37
C GLY A 77 14.22 3.14 -5.86
N ILE A 78 12.94 3.42 -5.61
CA ILE A 78 12.25 4.66 -5.97
C ILE A 78 12.24 5.59 -4.75
N SER A 79 12.80 6.78 -4.89
CA SER A 79 12.95 7.81 -3.84
C SER A 79 12.01 8.98 -4.04
#